data_AF-A0A4R0RMA6-F1
#
_entry.id   AF-A0A4R0RMA6-F1
#
_cell.length_a   1.000
_cell.length_b   1.000
_cell.length_c   1.000
_cell.angle_alpha   90.00
_cell.angle_beta   90.00
_cell.angle_gamma   90.00
#
_symmetry.space_group_name_H-M   'P 1'
#
loop_
_entity.id
_entity.type
_entity.pdbx_description
1 polymer ?
#
loop_
_entity_poly.entity_id
_entity_poly.type
_entity_poly.pdbx_seq_one_letter_code
_entity_poly.pdbx_strand_id
1 'polypeptide(L)'
;MLKSDREPDNTRKPRTTIETLPNELLLEIVEQSQDHSSSIPRRFSIPFALSKVNRRFRALAIPVLCRRAHVQYFNEYQAFLQKCSGDKVLDAEAKFVKHLILGYPLAVSGRIYCKLEATDASILSLLPNLQTLEIEMWLMQPGFLPALARHVPRLRHLSWVTDSKYTFPQISGFEGLRTFRVTLVKNPAQPIDETEVLASGPRPLLRYSTITTFCLHHAVIGAEYSALDRYWKHLHLPNLSILNARSTRCYPQQIFQFIDLHPTLIEVNVSCVHQPVSIRLEALLKLIEGTGLWVTPEENLSQRKQRGIATPRDLQAILRQKSVDVAAAVMNDFIVGQPDDFPDITIYVEAFAFKRRPVAPHAFGEPSRPGDSKVGDADVDFQCARYKACDLAIRIPNLAFHDNGVITDVPGIFKLDAELIAGVERLTVVSKTEPREDYGPRIYNVIQDICEYLPKWKNLRILSLDSRALDDEDFRQPLNAEWFHEMCDHPDDYDPTNPDDLLRWWRDDYYWLMAGYILQLAKACPTLEEIRLCLKLPELSERLESDFWNVDHKCIWSWKMVRDPIQEGRWRRRDIQAHGSMQWQEDSTQPQPGLEILVGQELEHSRRVHWRGIPLRKFACRSQDG
;
A
#
# COMPACT_ATOMS: atom_id res chain seq x y z
N MET A 1 47.83 -48.08 43.13
CA MET A 1 47.58 -46.78 43.79
C MET A 1 48.52 -45.75 43.17
N LEU A 2 48.02 -44.95 42.22
CA LEU A 2 48.75 -43.83 41.61
C LEU A 2 47.85 -42.60 41.79
N LYS A 3 48.32 -41.63 42.58
CA LYS A 3 47.69 -40.32 42.72
C LYS A 3 47.82 -39.60 41.38
N SER A 4 46.67 -39.32 40.76
CA SER A 4 46.58 -38.48 39.58
C SER A 4 46.65 -37.02 40.03
N ASP A 5 47.87 -36.47 40.06
CA ASP A 5 48.11 -35.04 40.13
C ASP A 5 47.71 -34.41 38.79
N ARG A 6 46.42 -34.03 38.67
CA ARG A 6 45.98 -33.09 37.65
C ARG A 6 45.90 -31.71 38.30
N GLU A 7 46.89 -30.88 38.00
CA GLU A 7 46.83 -29.46 38.31
C GLU A 7 45.57 -28.85 37.67
N PRO A 8 44.81 -28.01 38.40
CA PRO A 8 43.69 -27.28 37.81
C PRO A 8 44.23 -26.27 36.79
N ASP A 9 43.87 -26.49 35.52
CA ASP A 9 44.16 -25.59 34.42
C ASP A 9 43.45 -24.23 34.63
N ASN A 10 44.14 -23.32 35.32
CA ASN A 10 43.71 -21.97 35.67
C ASN A 10 43.77 -20.98 34.48
N THR A 11 43.90 -21.46 33.24
CA THR A 11 43.98 -20.61 32.04
C THR A 11 42.65 -20.36 31.34
N ARG A 12 41.51 -20.77 31.92
CA ARG A 12 40.19 -20.39 31.39
C ARG A 12 40.00 -18.88 31.54
N LYS A 13 40.16 -18.16 30.42
CA LYS A 13 39.74 -16.75 30.28
C LYS A 13 38.39 -16.59 30.99
N PRO A 14 38.25 -15.60 31.90
CA PRO A 14 36.99 -15.39 32.60
C PRO A 14 35.90 -15.28 31.54
N ARG A 15 34.91 -16.18 31.61
CA ARG A 15 33.75 -16.11 30.72
C ARG A 15 33.11 -14.76 30.98
N THR A 16 33.18 -13.86 30.02
CA THR A 16 32.41 -12.62 30.02
C THR A 16 30.94 -13.00 30.14
N THR A 17 30.37 -12.80 31.32
CA THR A 17 28.97 -13.06 31.58
C THR A 17 28.15 -11.93 30.94
N ILE A 18 26.88 -12.20 30.64
CA ILE A 18 25.98 -11.17 30.11
C ILE A 18 25.86 -9.94 31.06
N GLU A 19 26.25 -10.12 32.32
CA GLU A 19 26.30 -9.09 33.36
C GLU A 19 27.42 -8.06 33.12
N THR A 20 28.46 -8.39 32.35
CA THR A 20 29.54 -7.45 32.04
C THR A 20 29.25 -6.57 30.82
N LEU A 21 28.18 -6.83 30.08
CA LEU A 21 27.81 -6.00 28.93
C LEU A 21 27.32 -4.61 29.38
N PRO A 22 27.62 -3.51 28.68
CA PRO A 22 27.02 -2.19 28.91
C PRO A 22 25.49 -2.19 28.74
N ASN A 23 24.80 -1.27 29.42
CA ASN A 23 23.33 -1.17 29.37
C ASN A 23 22.82 -0.82 27.97
N GLU A 24 23.61 -0.06 27.21
CA GLU A 24 23.29 0.40 25.86
C GLU A 24 23.19 -0.80 24.90
N LEU A 25 24.17 -1.72 24.96
CA LEU A 25 24.15 -2.94 24.16
C LEU A 25 23.04 -3.90 24.58
N LEU A 26 22.80 -4.03 25.89
CA LEU A 26 21.69 -4.85 26.39
C LEU A 26 20.32 -4.30 25.94
N LEU A 27 20.16 -2.97 25.94
CA LEU A 27 18.95 -2.33 25.43
C LEU A 27 18.78 -2.58 23.94
N GLU A 28 19.84 -2.43 23.14
CA GLU A 28 19.82 -2.69 21.71
C GLU A 28 19.41 -4.14 21.40
N ILE A 29 19.96 -5.12 22.13
CA ILE A 29 19.58 -6.54 22.00
C ILE A 29 18.09 -6.74 22.31
N VAL A 30 17.59 -6.12 23.39
CA VAL A 30 16.17 -6.21 23.78
C VAL A 30 15.28 -5.57 22.70
N GLU A 31 15.67 -4.41 22.16
CA GLU A 31 14.91 -3.72 21.12
C GLU A 31 14.86 -4.53 19.82
N GLN A 32 15.99 -5.02 19.32
CA GLN A 32 16.03 -5.87 18.12
C GLN A 32 15.19 -7.14 18.28
N SER A 33 15.20 -7.74 19.48
CA SER A 33 14.38 -8.92 19.76
C SER A 33 12.87 -8.64 19.70
N GLN A 34 12.45 -7.40 20.00
CA GLN A 34 11.05 -7.01 19.94
C GLN A 34 10.56 -6.87 18.49
N ASP A 35 11.39 -6.31 17.61
CA ASP A 35 11.05 -6.09 16.19
C ASP A 35 10.77 -7.41 15.46
N HIS A 36 11.54 -8.46 15.77
CA HIS A 36 11.32 -9.81 15.24
C HIS A 36 10.13 -10.54 15.88
N SER A 37 9.68 -10.10 17.05
CA SER A 37 8.63 -10.77 17.85
C SER A 37 7.25 -10.15 17.69
N SER A 38 7.05 -9.25 16.73
CA SER A 38 5.79 -8.53 16.55
C SER A 38 4.59 -9.48 16.38
N SER A 39 4.75 -10.61 15.69
CA SER A 39 3.73 -11.67 15.55
C SER A 39 3.55 -12.55 16.80
N ILE A 40 4.44 -12.47 17.78
CA ILE A 40 4.47 -13.33 18.96
C ILE A 40 3.69 -12.65 20.10
N PRO A 41 2.74 -13.35 20.75
CA PRO A 41 2.04 -12.77 21.90
C PRO A 41 3.02 -12.28 22.97
N ARG A 42 2.84 -11.05 23.48
CA ARG A 42 3.78 -10.35 24.38
C ARG A 42 4.27 -11.19 25.57
N ARG A 43 3.46 -12.10 26.12
CA ARG A 43 3.87 -12.99 27.23
C ARG A 43 4.94 -14.01 26.85
N PHE A 44 5.14 -14.25 25.57
CA PHE A 44 6.13 -15.16 25.00
C PHE A 44 7.26 -14.39 24.30
N SER A 45 7.26 -13.05 24.34
CA SER A 45 8.32 -12.26 23.73
C SER A 45 9.60 -12.32 24.56
N ILE A 46 10.75 -12.21 23.89
CA ILE A 46 12.06 -12.20 24.53
C ILE A 46 12.17 -11.09 25.59
N PRO A 47 11.70 -9.84 25.34
CA PRO A 47 11.70 -8.80 26.38
C PRO A 47 10.91 -9.21 27.63
N PHE A 48 9.79 -9.94 27.47
CA PHE A 48 9.03 -10.42 28.62
C PHE A 48 9.80 -11.45 29.43
N ALA A 49 10.42 -12.43 28.77
CA ALA A 49 11.28 -13.41 29.43
C ALA A 49 12.45 -12.72 30.17
N LEU A 50 13.15 -11.79 29.51
CA LEU A 50 14.25 -11.02 30.10
C LEU A 50 13.79 -10.20 31.32
N SER A 51 12.56 -9.66 31.29
CA SER A 51 12.01 -8.92 32.43
C SER A 51 11.86 -9.76 33.71
N LYS A 52 11.89 -11.09 33.59
CA LYS A 52 11.77 -12.05 34.71
C LYS A 52 13.11 -12.58 35.20
N VAL A 53 14.22 -12.30 34.51
CA VAL A 53 15.54 -12.86 34.84
C VAL A 53 16.14 -12.18 36.08
N ASN A 54 16.36 -10.87 36.03
CA ASN A 54 16.89 -10.10 37.17
C ASN A 54 16.44 -8.63 37.11
N ARG A 55 16.74 -7.86 38.17
CA ARG A 55 16.32 -6.45 38.29
C ARG A 55 16.86 -5.56 37.16
N ARG A 56 18.08 -5.81 36.69
CA ARG A 56 18.72 -5.04 35.63
C ARG A 56 18.02 -5.24 34.28
N PHE A 57 17.81 -6.50 33.88
CA PHE A 57 17.05 -6.81 32.66
C PHE A 57 15.61 -6.33 32.76
N ARG A 58 14.99 -6.41 33.94
CA ARG A 58 13.66 -5.84 34.17
C ARG A 58 13.62 -4.34 33.90
N ALA A 59 14.60 -3.59 34.37
CA ALA A 59 14.68 -2.13 34.15
C ALA A 59 14.85 -1.77 32.66
N LEU A 60 15.56 -2.60 31.88
CA LEU A 60 15.76 -2.41 30.44
C LEU A 60 14.57 -2.90 29.60
N ALA A 61 13.95 -4.01 29.98
CA ALA A 61 12.90 -4.65 29.21
C ALA A 61 11.52 -4.00 29.41
N ILE A 62 11.21 -3.46 30.59
CA ILE A 62 9.91 -2.79 30.83
C ILE A 62 9.67 -1.64 29.84
N PRO A 63 10.61 -0.71 29.61
CA PRO A 63 10.42 0.36 28.62
C PRO A 63 10.11 -0.16 27.21
N VAL A 64 10.76 -1.25 26.77
CA VAL A 64 10.53 -1.86 25.46
C VAL A 64 9.15 -2.53 25.40
N LEU A 65 8.80 -3.29 26.45
CA LEU A 65 7.50 -3.93 26.57
C LEU A 65 6.35 -2.91 26.58
N CYS A 66 6.49 -1.83 27.34
CA CYS A 66 5.45 -0.81 27.50
C CYS A 66 5.40 0.21 26.35
N ARG A 67 6.35 0.16 25.40
CA ARG A 67 6.41 1.08 24.25
C ARG A 67 5.12 1.10 23.42
N ARG A 68 4.46 -0.06 23.30
CA ARG A 68 3.19 -0.23 22.58
C ARG A 68 2.09 -0.70 23.52
N ALA A 69 0.99 0.02 23.54
CA ALA A 69 -0.23 -0.34 24.25
C ALA A 69 -1.36 -0.58 23.24
N HIS A 70 -2.06 -1.70 23.37
CA HIS A 70 -3.25 -2.00 22.58
C HIS A 70 -4.40 -2.26 23.55
N VAL A 71 -5.48 -1.50 23.36
CA VAL A 71 -6.70 -1.59 24.15
C VAL A 71 -7.83 -1.94 23.20
N GLN A 72 -8.21 -3.21 23.18
CA GLN A 72 -9.11 -3.75 22.18
C GLN A 72 -10.57 -3.39 22.45
N TYR A 73 -10.95 -3.45 23.73
CA TYR A 73 -12.34 -3.26 24.16
C TYR A 73 -12.53 -1.98 24.97
N PHE A 74 -13.73 -1.42 24.92
CA PHE A 74 -14.04 -0.19 25.66
C PHE A 74 -13.99 -0.38 27.19
N ASN A 75 -14.38 -1.54 27.71
CA ASN A 75 -14.24 -1.83 29.14
C ASN A 75 -12.77 -1.93 29.58
N GLU A 76 -11.88 -2.41 28.71
CA GLU A 76 -10.43 -2.39 28.95
C GLU A 76 -9.88 -0.98 28.92
N TYR A 77 -10.43 -0.14 28.05
CA TYR A 77 -10.13 1.28 28.04
C TYR A 77 -10.54 1.93 29.34
N GLN A 78 -11.79 1.78 29.79
CA GLN A 78 -12.22 2.29 31.09
C GLN A 78 -11.36 1.78 32.25
N ALA A 79 -11.01 0.50 32.25
CA ALA A 79 -10.11 -0.05 33.26
C ALA A 79 -8.69 0.54 33.17
N PHE A 80 -8.17 0.77 31.97
CA PHE A 80 -6.91 1.46 31.71
C PHE A 80 -6.94 2.91 32.20
N LEU A 81 -8.04 3.62 31.94
CA LEU A 81 -8.26 4.99 32.39
C LEU A 81 -8.26 5.09 33.92
N GLN A 82 -9.07 4.26 34.58
CA GLN A 82 -9.15 4.20 36.05
C GLN A 82 -7.79 3.92 36.69
N LYS A 83 -7.04 2.98 36.10
CA LYS A 83 -5.70 2.61 36.52
C LYS A 83 -4.71 3.77 36.42
N CYS A 84 -4.67 4.46 35.28
CA CYS A 84 -3.76 5.59 35.11
C CYS A 84 -4.11 6.78 36.02
N SER A 85 -5.37 6.91 36.43
CA SER A 85 -5.82 8.04 37.26
C SER A 85 -5.58 7.85 38.77
N GLY A 86 -5.30 6.61 39.22
CA GLY A 86 -5.28 6.25 40.63
C GLY A 86 -3.98 5.65 41.18
N ASP A 87 -3.01 5.26 40.34
CA ASP A 87 -1.86 4.45 40.75
C ASP A 87 -0.50 5.05 40.36
N LYS A 88 0.32 5.39 41.37
CA LYS A 88 1.68 5.93 41.20
C LYS A 88 2.63 4.99 40.45
N VAL A 89 2.39 3.69 40.46
CA VAL A 89 3.24 2.71 39.76
C VAL A 89 2.99 2.77 38.25
N LEU A 90 1.74 3.01 37.84
CA LEU A 90 1.36 3.10 36.44
C LEU A 90 1.82 4.40 35.79
N ASP A 91 1.96 5.50 36.55
CA ASP A 91 2.61 6.73 36.07
C ASP A 91 4.03 6.48 35.53
N ALA A 92 4.75 5.56 36.17
CA ALA A 92 6.11 5.22 35.75
C ALA A 92 6.16 4.38 34.46
N GLU A 93 5.11 3.60 34.15
CA GLU A 93 5.04 2.80 32.92
C GLU A 93 4.40 3.59 31.76
N ALA A 94 3.41 4.42 32.06
CA ALA A 94 2.68 5.29 31.13
C ALA A 94 3.62 6.19 30.33
N LYS A 95 4.69 6.69 30.97
CA LYS A 95 5.73 7.50 30.32
C LYS A 95 6.50 6.75 29.22
N PHE A 96 6.51 5.42 29.22
CA PHE A 96 7.20 4.64 28.19
C PHE A 96 6.33 4.37 26.97
N VAL A 97 5.01 4.56 27.07
CA VAL A 97 4.08 4.36 25.95
C VAL A 97 4.34 5.40 24.88
N LYS A 98 4.73 4.93 23.69
CA LYS A 98 4.93 5.75 22.49
C LYS A 98 3.85 5.50 21.44
N HIS A 99 3.27 4.30 21.42
CA HIS A 99 2.24 3.91 20.46
C HIS A 99 1.02 3.37 21.21
N LEU A 100 -0.12 4.02 21.05
CA LEU A 100 -1.40 3.59 21.61
C LEU A 100 -2.34 3.21 20.47
N ILE A 101 -2.96 2.04 20.61
CA ILE A 101 -3.93 1.52 19.65
C ILE A 101 -5.22 1.25 20.40
N LEU A 102 -6.31 1.80 19.90
CA LEU A 102 -7.62 1.71 20.51
C LEU A 102 -8.60 1.04 19.55
N GLY A 103 -9.26 -0.02 20.02
CA GLY A 103 -10.28 -0.75 19.30
C GLY A 103 -9.81 -1.98 18.54
N TYR A 104 -10.70 -2.48 17.69
CA TYR A 104 -10.53 -3.70 16.89
C TYR A 104 -10.27 -3.36 15.43
N PRO A 105 -9.58 -4.24 14.68
CA PRO A 105 -9.51 -4.12 13.24
C PRO A 105 -10.90 -4.20 12.62
N LEU A 106 -11.19 -3.28 11.70
CA LEU A 106 -12.50 -3.09 11.02
C LEU A 106 -13.09 -4.36 10.39
N ALA A 107 -12.25 -5.35 10.08
CA ALA A 107 -12.61 -6.53 9.28
C ALA A 107 -13.62 -7.48 9.93
N VAL A 108 -13.85 -7.42 11.25
CA VAL A 108 -14.52 -8.52 11.97
C VAL A 108 -16.02 -8.32 12.19
N SER A 109 -16.57 -7.10 12.12
CA SER A 109 -17.96 -6.95 12.60
C SER A 109 -18.81 -5.81 12.05
N GLY A 110 -18.27 -4.87 11.26
CA GLY A 110 -19.04 -3.77 10.64
C GLY A 110 -19.81 -2.86 11.62
N ARG A 111 -19.72 -3.09 12.94
CA ARG A 111 -20.44 -2.37 13.98
C ARG A 111 -19.50 -1.39 14.68
N ILE A 112 -19.92 -0.14 14.78
CA ILE A 112 -19.24 0.87 15.62
C ILE A 112 -19.59 0.55 17.08
N TYR A 113 -18.58 0.24 17.90
CA TYR A 113 -18.80 -0.19 19.29
C TYR A 113 -18.75 0.93 20.32
N CYS A 114 -18.12 2.05 19.99
CA CYS A 114 -17.81 3.09 20.96
C CYS A 114 -17.77 4.48 20.29
N LYS A 115 -18.19 5.49 21.04
CA LYS A 115 -17.97 6.91 20.72
C LYS A 115 -16.98 7.49 21.72
N LEU A 116 -15.90 8.08 21.23
CA LEU A 116 -14.91 8.79 22.04
C LEU A 116 -15.24 10.28 22.10
N GLU A 117 -15.33 10.82 23.32
CA GLU A 117 -15.71 12.21 23.60
C GLU A 117 -14.52 13.06 24.06
N ALA A 118 -14.66 14.39 24.04
CA ALA A 118 -13.59 15.31 24.41
C ALA A 118 -13.02 15.09 25.83
N THR A 119 -13.86 14.60 26.75
CA THR A 119 -13.49 14.25 28.13
C THR A 119 -12.47 13.11 28.17
N ASP A 120 -12.59 12.13 27.27
CA ASP A 120 -11.70 10.98 27.18
C ASP A 120 -10.27 11.37 26.77
N ALA A 121 -10.12 12.44 25.99
CA ALA A 121 -8.81 12.90 25.52
C ALA A 121 -7.91 13.44 26.65
N SER A 122 -8.50 13.93 27.75
CA SER A 122 -7.74 14.45 28.90
C SER A 122 -6.82 13.40 29.53
N ILE A 123 -7.21 12.13 29.45
CA ILE A 123 -6.49 11.03 30.09
C ILE A 123 -5.25 10.64 29.26
N LEU A 124 -5.23 10.99 27.97
CA LEU A 124 -4.04 10.83 27.15
C LEU A 124 -2.91 11.79 27.55
N SER A 125 -3.17 12.80 28.38
CA SER A 125 -2.12 13.61 29.01
C SER A 125 -1.20 12.79 29.93
N LEU A 126 -1.67 11.64 30.42
CA LEU A 126 -0.88 10.69 31.23
C LEU A 126 0.15 9.94 30.38
N LEU A 127 0.11 10.08 29.05
CA LEU A 127 1.05 9.49 28.10
C LEU A 127 1.91 10.59 27.44
N PRO A 128 2.80 11.26 28.19
CA PRO A 128 3.51 12.46 27.72
C PRO A 128 4.44 12.20 26.53
N ASN A 129 4.81 10.94 26.29
CA ASN A 129 5.69 10.53 25.21
C ASN A 129 4.95 9.84 24.05
N LEU A 130 3.62 9.94 24.02
CA LEU A 130 2.81 9.36 22.95
C LEU A 130 3.14 10.03 21.60
N GLN A 131 3.52 9.20 20.62
CA GLN A 131 3.90 9.62 19.26
C GLN A 131 2.93 9.09 18.21
N THR A 132 2.32 7.94 18.46
CA THR A 132 1.35 7.31 17.56
C THR A 132 0.07 7.02 18.31
N LEU A 133 -1.05 7.48 17.77
CA LEU A 133 -2.38 7.11 18.20
C LEU A 133 -3.12 6.50 17.02
N GLU A 134 -3.39 5.20 17.09
CA GLU A 134 -4.19 4.50 16.10
C GLU A 134 -5.56 4.17 16.69
N ILE A 135 -6.61 4.69 16.06
CA ILE A 135 -7.98 4.38 16.46
C ILE A 135 -8.61 3.53 15.37
N GLU A 136 -9.11 2.38 15.76
CA GLU A 136 -9.74 1.37 14.92
C GLU A 136 -11.17 1.13 15.41
N MET A 137 -12.17 1.28 14.53
CA MET A 137 -13.60 1.04 14.83
C MET A 137 -14.27 1.88 15.92
N TRP A 138 -13.56 2.78 16.61
CA TRP A 138 -14.17 3.69 17.58
C TRP A 138 -14.41 5.04 16.93
N LEU A 139 -15.64 5.54 17.04
CA LEU A 139 -16.06 6.77 16.40
C LEU A 139 -15.63 7.97 17.26
N MET A 140 -14.76 8.82 16.74
CA MET A 140 -14.40 10.04 17.45
C MET A 140 -15.37 11.17 17.16
N GLN A 141 -15.80 11.84 18.23
CA GLN A 141 -16.59 13.06 18.12
C GLN A 141 -15.70 14.25 17.73
N PRO A 142 -16.22 15.27 17.02
CA PRO A 142 -15.42 16.42 16.58
C PRO A 142 -14.65 17.15 17.70
N GLY A 143 -15.20 17.17 18.93
CA GLY A 143 -14.54 17.78 20.09
C GLY A 143 -13.33 17.02 20.63
N PHE A 144 -13.14 15.74 20.24
CA PHE A 144 -12.02 14.93 20.71
C PHE A 144 -10.67 15.46 20.21
N LEU A 145 -10.60 15.90 18.96
CA LEU A 145 -9.34 16.24 18.32
C LEU A 145 -8.67 17.50 18.90
N PRO A 146 -9.39 18.63 19.12
CA PRO A 146 -8.80 19.79 19.80
C PRO A 146 -8.38 19.47 21.24
N ALA A 147 -9.12 18.59 21.93
CA ALA A 147 -8.74 18.14 23.26
C ALA A 147 -7.45 17.30 23.20
N LEU A 148 -7.36 16.35 22.27
CA LEU A 148 -6.16 15.54 22.05
C LEU A 148 -4.93 16.41 21.75
N ALA A 149 -5.06 17.42 20.88
CA ALA A 149 -3.96 18.31 20.53
C ALA A 149 -3.40 19.08 21.73
N ARG A 150 -4.25 19.48 22.69
CA ARG A 150 -3.81 20.14 23.93
C ARG A 150 -2.98 19.23 24.83
N HIS A 151 -3.31 17.93 24.86
CA HIS A 151 -2.68 16.98 25.78
C HIS A 151 -1.49 16.24 25.16
N VAL A 152 -1.50 16.04 23.84
CA VAL A 152 -0.47 15.29 23.11
C VAL A 152 -0.05 16.06 21.84
N PRO A 153 0.51 17.28 21.96
CA PRO A 153 0.86 18.11 20.79
C PRO A 153 1.99 17.52 19.93
N ARG A 154 2.80 16.61 20.51
CA ARG A 154 3.96 15.97 19.87
C ARG A 154 3.61 14.72 19.06
N LEU A 155 2.32 14.46 18.86
CA LEU A 155 1.87 13.31 18.09
C LEU A 155 2.39 13.39 16.65
N ARG A 156 3.00 12.30 16.17
CA ARG A 156 3.57 12.17 14.82
C ARG A 156 2.68 11.40 13.87
N HIS A 157 1.91 10.44 14.40
CA HIS A 157 1.02 9.60 13.62
C HIS A 157 -0.36 9.55 14.29
N LEU A 158 -1.40 9.85 13.52
CA LEU A 158 -2.78 9.80 13.97
C LEU A 158 -3.64 9.04 12.98
N SER A 159 -4.32 7.98 13.43
CA SER A 159 -5.45 7.37 12.72
C SER A 159 -6.75 7.84 13.34
N TRP A 160 -7.59 8.44 12.51
CA TRP A 160 -8.82 9.08 12.89
C TRP A 160 -10.02 8.41 12.24
N VAL A 161 -10.99 7.95 13.04
CA VAL A 161 -12.25 7.36 12.54
C VAL A 161 -13.39 8.30 12.88
N THR A 162 -14.12 8.77 11.87
CA THR A 162 -15.20 9.76 12.04
C THR A 162 -16.36 9.49 11.11
N ASP A 163 -17.52 10.02 11.49
CA ASP A 163 -18.70 9.99 10.67
C ASP A 163 -18.48 10.89 9.44
N SER A 164 -18.89 10.41 8.26
CA SER A 164 -18.75 11.13 6.98
C SER A 164 -19.53 12.45 6.96
N LYS A 165 -20.54 12.61 7.82
CA LYS A 165 -21.30 13.86 7.95
C LYS A 165 -20.52 15.03 8.58
N TYR A 166 -19.48 14.74 9.35
CA TYR A 166 -18.73 15.80 10.05
C TYR A 166 -17.85 16.59 9.08
N THR A 167 -17.32 17.72 9.54
CA THR A 167 -16.36 18.50 8.75
C THR A 167 -14.96 17.89 8.82
N PHE A 168 -14.07 18.33 7.92
CA PHE A 168 -12.69 17.83 7.95
C PHE A 168 -12.07 18.22 9.30
N PRO A 169 -11.43 17.28 10.00
CA PRO A 169 -10.85 17.53 11.31
C PRO A 169 -9.82 18.67 11.29
N GLN A 170 -9.91 19.57 12.27
CA GLN A 170 -8.91 20.61 12.51
C GLN A 170 -7.71 20.02 13.25
N ILE A 171 -6.60 19.80 12.55
CA ILE A 171 -5.37 19.20 13.09
C ILE A 171 -4.26 20.23 13.38
N SER A 172 -4.57 21.53 13.35
CA SER A 172 -3.57 22.61 13.52
C SER A 172 -2.83 22.61 14.85
N GLY A 173 -3.39 21.97 15.90
CA GLY A 173 -2.73 21.85 17.19
C GLY A 173 -1.63 20.78 17.29
N PHE A 174 -1.37 20.01 16.23
CA PHE A 174 -0.32 18.99 16.21
C PHE A 174 0.88 19.44 15.38
N GLU A 175 1.82 20.15 16.01
CA GLU A 175 3.02 20.68 15.34
C GLU A 175 3.94 19.60 14.76
N GLY A 176 3.88 18.38 15.30
CA GLY A 176 4.71 17.25 14.90
C GLY A 176 4.05 16.24 13.96
N LEU A 177 2.78 16.44 13.57
CA LEU A 177 2.01 15.41 12.88
C LEU A 177 2.50 15.24 11.44
N ARG A 178 3.05 14.06 11.13
CA ARG A 178 3.58 13.70 9.81
C ARG A 178 2.66 12.76 9.05
N THR A 179 2.05 11.81 9.76
CA THR A 179 1.08 10.89 9.18
C THR A 179 -0.30 11.18 9.72
N PHE A 180 -1.24 11.40 8.81
CA PHE A 180 -2.65 11.50 9.15
C PHE A 180 -3.49 10.54 8.31
N ARG A 181 -4.13 9.59 8.99
CA ARG A 181 -5.07 8.64 8.39
C ARG A 181 -6.48 9.02 8.83
N VAL A 182 -7.39 9.15 7.89
CA VAL A 182 -8.81 9.40 8.14
C VAL A 182 -9.60 8.23 7.58
N THR A 183 -10.44 7.63 8.41
CA THR A 183 -11.41 6.62 8.01
C THR A 183 -12.79 7.20 8.24
N LEU A 184 -13.52 7.37 7.16
CA LEU A 184 -14.89 7.85 7.16
C LEU A 184 -15.81 6.64 7.27
N VAL A 185 -16.69 6.68 8.27
CA VAL A 185 -17.76 5.69 8.49
C VAL A 185 -19.10 6.39 8.34
N LYS A 186 -20.13 5.69 7.87
CA LYS A 186 -21.51 6.20 7.85
C LYS A 186 -22.21 5.55 9.02
N ASN A 187 -22.81 6.35 9.88
CA ASN A 187 -23.68 5.81 10.90
C ASN A 187 -24.99 5.36 10.23
N PRO A 188 -25.30 4.04 10.18
CA PRO A 188 -26.50 3.56 9.49
C PRO A 188 -27.79 4.06 10.15
N ALA A 189 -27.73 4.47 11.42
CA ALA A 189 -28.89 4.96 12.17
C ALA A 189 -29.26 6.42 11.86
N GLN A 190 -28.45 7.14 11.07
CA GLN A 190 -28.71 8.55 10.75
C GLN A 190 -28.67 8.75 9.23
N PRO A 191 -29.82 8.94 8.57
CA PRO A 191 -29.81 9.37 7.18
C PRO A 191 -29.08 10.72 7.08
N ILE A 192 -28.26 10.87 6.05
CA ILE A 192 -27.57 12.14 5.79
C ILE A 192 -28.63 13.08 5.22
N ASP A 193 -28.92 14.16 5.92
CA ASP A 193 -29.67 15.25 5.32
C ASP A 193 -28.73 16.01 4.36
N GLU A 194 -28.85 15.72 3.07
CA GLU A 194 -28.05 16.36 2.03
C GLU A 194 -28.20 17.90 2.05
N THR A 195 -29.30 18.43 2.58
CA THR A 195 -29.55 19.87 2.64
C THR A 195 -28.73 20.57 3.73
N GLU A 196 -28.55 19.97 4.90
CA GLU A 196 -27.63 20.48 5.94
C GLU A 196 -26.18 20.50 5.44
N VAL A 197 -25.84 19.50 4.64
CA VAL A 197 -24.53 19.34 4.04
C VAL A 197 -24.33 20.46 3.00
N LEU A 198 -25.27 20.73 2.08
CA LEU A 198 -25.14 21.81 1.08
C LEU A 198 -25.15 23.24 1.66
N ALA A 199 -25.72 23.46 2.85
CA ALA A 199 -25.85 24.78 3.46
C ALA A 199 -24.53 25.36 4.03
N SER A 200 -23.49 24.54 4.24
CA SER A 200 -22.20 25.07 4.71
C SER A 200 -21.47 25.75 3.54
N GLY A 201 -21.44 27.08 3.53
CA GLY A 201 -20.79 27.92 2.51
C GLY A 201 -19.31 27.60 2.24
N PRO A 202 -18.66 28.36 1.32
CA PRO A 202 -17.29 28.07 0.89
C PRO A 202 -16.35 28.03 2.09
N ARG A 203 -15.67 26.89 2.28
CA ARG A 203 -14.76 26.69 3.40
C ARG A 203 -13.39 27.28 3.07
N PRO A 204 -12.69 27.88 4.05
CA PRO A 204 -11.32 28.32 3.84
C PRO A 204 -10.44 27.11 3.49
N LEU A 205 -9.40 27.38 2.69
CA LEU A 205 -8.38 26.38 2.37
C LEU A 205 -7.68 25.94 3.67
N LEU A 206 -7.75 24.64 3.98
CA LEU A 206 -7.09 24.03 5.12
C LEU A 206 -5.66 23.68 4.72
N ARG A 207 -4.68 24.31 5.38
CA ARG A 207 -3.26 24.13 5.10
C ARG A 207 -2.56 23.42 6.25
N TYR A 208 -1.94 22.28 5.97
CA TYR A 208 -1.17 21.52 6.96
C TYR A 208 0.20 21.15 6.40
N SER A 209 1.24 21.89 6.81
CA SER A 209 2.60 21.76 6.25
C SER A 209 3.40 20.60 6.84
N THR A 210 3.02 20.07 8.00
CA THR A 210 3.78 19.02 8.67
C THR A 210 3.49 17.62 8.11
N ILE A 211 2.35 17.48 7.43
CA ILE A 211 1.87 16.21 6.89
C ILE A 211 2.67 15.81 5.66
N THR A 212 3.37 14.68 5.77
CA THR A 212 4.08 14.02 4.68
C THR A 212 3.31 12.81 4.14
N THR A 213 2.47 12.19 4.97
CA THR A 213 1.66 11.03 4.57
C THR A 213 0.20 11.24 4.92
N PHE A 214 -0.67 11.17 3.92
CA PHE A 214 -2.11 11.28 4.08
C PHE A 214 -2.79 10.01 3.60
N CYS A 215 -3.64 9.44 4.45
CA CYS A 215 -4.48 8.31 4.08
C CYS A 215 -5.95 8.68 4.26
N LEU A 216 -6.77 8.45 3.25
CA LEU A 216 -8.20 8.61 3.31
C LEU A 216 -8.87 7.30 2.94
N HIS A 217 -9.65 6.75 3.87
CA HIS A 217 -10.40 5.52 3.69
C HIS A 217 -11.88 5.79 3.87
N HIS A 218 -12.71 5.13 3.07
CA HIS A 218 -14.16 5.20 3.21
C HIS A 218 -14.70 3.79 3.47
N ALA A 219 -15.11 3.55 4.71
CA ALA A 219 -15.57 2.24 5.18
C ALA A 219 -17.06 1.98 4.92
N VAL A 220 -17.72 2.81 4.11
CA VAL A 220 -19.18 2.82 3.96
C VAL A 220 -19.66 1.88 2.87
N ILE A 221 -20.65 1.05 3.23
CA ILE A 221 -21.54 0.32 2.31
C ILE A 221 -22.78 1.22 2.08
N GLY A 222 -22.89 1.91 0.94
CA GLY A 222 -24.01 2.82 0.61
C GLY A 222 -23.66 3.97 -0.37
N ALA A 223 -24.62 4.39 -1.21
CA ALA A 223 -24.44 5.02 -2.53
C ALA A 223 -24.07 6.53 -2.61
N GLU A 224 -23.61 7.19 -1.56
CA GLU A 224 -23.49 8.67 -1.59
C GLU A 224 -22.05 9.17 -1.78
N TYR A 225 -21.78 9.89 -2.88
CA TYR A 225 -20.46 10.42 -3.29
C TYR A 225 -20.14 11.82 -2.72
N SER A 226 -21.16 12.60 -2.34
CA SER A 226 -21.07 14.07 -2.22
C SER A 226 -20.27 14.61 -1.02
N ALA A 227 -20.11 13.83 0.05
CA ALA A 227 -19.45 14.32 1.27
C ALA A 227 -17.91 14.39 1.13
N LEU A 228 -17.33 13.41 0.44
CA LEU A 228 -15.88 13.28 0.25
C LEU A 228 -15.32 14.39 -0.66
N ASP A 229 -16.12 14.82 -1.62
CA ASP A 229 -15.72 15.78 -2.64
C ASP A 229 -15.22 17.11 -2.10
N ARG A 230 -15.76 17.48 -0.94
CA ARG A 230 -15.46 18.72 -0.26
C ARG A 230 -14.08 18.69 0.36
N TYR A 231 -13.60 17.52 0.78
CA TYR A 231 -12.29 17.42 1.42
C TYR A 231 -11.17 17.68 0.43
N TRP A 232 -11.25 17.09 -0.75
CA TRP A 232 -10.20 17.20 -1.77
C TRP A 232 -9.97 18.64 -2.23
N LYS A 233 -11.05 19.41 -2.44
CA LYS A 233 -10.95 20.80 -2.91
C LYS A 233 -10.34 21.75 -1.87
N HIS A 234 -10.64 21.54 -0.59
CA HIS A 234 -10.23 22.46 0.48
C HIS A 234 -8.95 22.06 1.19
N LEU A 235 -8.36 20.89 0.90
CA LEU A 235 -7.17 20.42 1.57
C LEU A 235 -5.91 20.81 0.78
N HIS A 236 -4.94 21.39 1.47
CA HIS A 236 -3.62 21.69 0.92
C HIS A 236 -2.51 21.22 1.87
N LEU A 237 -1.73 20.24 1.40
CA LEU A 237 -0.67 19.57 2.16
C LEU A 237 0.66 19.79 1.45
N PRO A 238 1.33 20.95 1.62
CA PRO A 238 2.45 21.35 0.75
C PRO A 238 3.67 20.43 0.81
N ASN A 239 3.80 19.58 1.84
CA ASN A 239 4.90 18.63 1.99
C ASN A 239 4.45 17.16 1.83
N LEU A 240 3.27 16.93 1.26
CA LEU A 240 2.71 15.60 1.08
C LEU A 240 3.54 14.79 0.10
N SER A 241 4.14 13.70 0.56
CA SER A 241 4.92 12.77 -0.26
C SER A 241 4.19 11.47 -0.54
N ILE A 242 3.28 11.04 0.34
CA ILE A 242 2.55 9.77 0.22
C ILE A 242 1.05 10.01 0.34
N LEU A 243 0.30 9.60 -0.68
CA LEU A 243 -1.16 9.58 -0.69
C LEU A 243 -1.68 8.15 -0.76
N ASN A 244 -2.57 7.79 0.16
CA ASN A 244 -3.31 6.54 0.10
C ASN A 244 -4.81 6.81 0.20
N ALA A 245 -5.51 6.77 -0.93
CA ALA A 245 -6.95 6.91 -1.06
C ALA A 245 -7.56 5.54 -1.42
N ARG A 246 -7.39 4.56 -0.53
CA ARG A 246 -7.98 3.24 -0.71
C ARG A 246 -9.43 3.21 -0.26
N SER A 247 -10.21 2.49 -1.04
CA SER A 247 -11.61 2.26 -0.78
C SER A 247 -12.46 3.54 -0.76
N THR A 248 -12.03 4.59 -1.47
CA THR A 248 -12.71 5.89 -1.44
C THR A 248 -13.85 5.93 -2.45
N ARG A 249 -15.00 6.47 -2.04
CA ARG A 249 -16.11 6.81 -2.94
C ARG A 249 -16.01 8.30 -3.29
N CYS A 250 -15.17 8.66 -4.24
CA CYS A 250 -15.07 10.03 -4.72
C CYS A 250 -14.91 10.03 -6.23
N TYR A 251 -15.30 11.15 -6.85
CA TYR A 251 -15.13 11.31 -8.28
C TYR A 251 -13.62 11.26 -8.64
N PRO A 252 -13.21 10.39 -9.57
CA PRO A 252 -11.82 10.23 -9.97
C PRO A 252 -11.14 11.55 -10.37
N GLN A 253 -11.88 12.42 -11.06
CA GLN A 253 -11.44 13.75 -11.47
C GLN A 253 -10.87 14.53 -10.28
N GLN A 254 -11.48 14.42 -9.11
CA GLN A 254 -11.05 15.17 -7.92
C GLN A 254 -9.79 14.59 -7.30
N ILE A 255 -9.61 13.27 -7.33
CA ILE A 255 -8.36 12.64 -6.90
C ILE A 255 -7.23 13.05 -7.85
N PHE A 256 -7.47 13.05 -9.16
CA PHE A 256 -6.46 13.44 -10.14
C PHE A 256 -6.10 14.91 -10.01
N GLN A 257 -7.11 15.78 -9.87
CA GLN A 257 -6.89 17.19 -9.57
C GLN A 257 -6.09 17.33 -8.27
N PHE A 258 -6.45 16.61 -7.20
CA PHE A 258 -5.71 16.64 -5.95
C PHE A 258 -4.25 16.23 -6.14
N ILE A 259 -3.96 15.15 -6.88
CA ILE A 259 -2.61 14.70 -7.18
C ILE A 259 -1.81 15.76 -7.95
N ASP A 260 -2.43 16.39 -8.96
CA ASP A 260 -1.79 17.44 -9.77
C ASP A 260 -1.42 18.69 -8.96
N LEU A 261 -2.26 19.02 -7.97
CA LEU A 261 -2.07 20.15 -7.06
C LEU A 261 -1.06 19.87 -5.93
N HIS A 262 -0.52 18.65 -5.85
CA HIS A 262 0.46 18.27 -4.83
C HIS A 262 1.75 17.79 -5.50
N PRO A 263 2.61 18.72 -5.97
CA PRO A 263 3.84 18.37 -6.68
C PRO A 263 4.79 17.51 -5.83
N THR A 264 4.80 17.66 -4.50
CA THR A 264 5.66 16.87 -3.61
C THR A 264 5.29 15.39 -3.53
N LEU A 265 4.15 14.96 -4.09
CA LEU A 265 3.74 13.56 -4.07
C LEU A 265 4.75 12.68 -4.82
N ILE A 266 5.19 11.63 -4.17
CA ILE A 266 6.14 10.63 -4.68
C ILE A 266 5.44 9.27 -4.81
N GLU A 267 4.57 8.93 -3.85
CA GLU A 267 3.85 7.67 -3.80
C GLU A 267 2.35 7.93 -3.75
N VAL A 268 1.61 7.25 -4.62
CA VAL A 268 0.15 7.37 -4.71
C VAL A 268 -0.46 5.99 -4.80
N ASN A 269 -1.50 5.73 -4.01
CA ASN A 269 -2.29 4.50 -4.05
C ASN A 269 -3.77 4.87 -3.96
N VAL A 270 -4.54 4.55 -5.00
CA VAL A 270 -5.94 4.95 -5.15
C VAL A 270 -6.76 3.74 -5.50
N SER A 271 -7.90 3.55 -4.83
CA SER A 271 -8.89 2.54 -5.18
C SER A 271 -10.29 3.11 -5.10
N CYS A 272 -11.00 3.02 -6.22
CA CYS A 272 -12.38 3.47 -6.39
C CYS A 272 -13.30 2.26 -6.20
N VAL A 273 -14.09 2.26 -5.13
CA VAL A 273 -15.01 1.15 -4.83
C VAL A 273 -16.34 1.48 -5.50
N HIS A 274 -16.82 0.58 -6.35
CA HIS A 274 -18.12 0.59 -7.05
C HIS A 274 -18.21 1.33 -8.39
N GLN A 275 -17.25 2.15 -8.77
CA GLN A 275 -17.23 2.78 -10.10
C GLN A 275 -15.81 2.71 -10.66
N PRO A 276 -15.52 1.70 -11.50
CA PRO A 276 -14.27 1.73 -12.24
C PRO A 276 -14.27 2.93 -13.17
N VAL A 277 -13.10 3.53 -13.30
CA VAL A 277 -12.92 4.76 -14.03
C VAL A 277 -12.51 4.42 -15.45
N SER A 278 -13.28 4.86 -16.43
CA SER A 278 -12.82 4.87 -17.81
C SER A 278 -11.76 5.96 -17.95
N ILE A 279 -10.50 5.56 -18.16
CA ILE A 279 -9.39 6.49 -18.32
C ILE A 279 -8.48 6.02 -19.45
N ARG A 280 -8.01 6.96 -20.27
CA ARG A 280 -6.89 6.70 -21.17
C ARG A 280 -5.63 6.50 -20.35
N LEU A 281 -4.90 5.42 -20.60
CA LEU A 281 -3.70 5.12 -19.82
C LEU A 281 -2.60 6.20 -19.98
N GLU A 282 -2.53 6.85 -21.14
CA GLU A 282 -1.72 8.06 -21.37
C GLU A 282 -2.05 9.17 -20.36
N ALA A 283 -3.33 9.39 -20.03
CA ALA A 283 -3.75 10.38 -19.05
C ALA A 283 -3.14 10.07 -17.69
N LEU A 284 -3.19 8.80 -17.28
CA LEU A 284 -2.59 8.37 -16.02
C LEU A 284 -1.07 8.63 -16.01
N LEU A 285 -0.37 8.38 -17.11
CA LEU A 285 1.05 8.70 -17.22
C LEU A 285 1.31 10.21 -17.15
N LYS A 286 0.51 11.02 -17.86
CA LYS A 286 0.55 12.49 -17.75
C LYS A 286 0.28 13.00 -16.34
N LEU A 287 -0.58 12.31 -15.57
CA LEU A 287 -0.83 12.61 -14.15
C LEU A 287 0.43 12.36 -13.32
N ILE A 288 1.05 11.20 -13.54
CA ILE A 288 2.26 10.76 -12.83
C ILE A 288 3.40 11.73 -13.13
N GLU A 289 3.63 12.06 -14.39
CA GLU A 289 4.70 12.94 -14.83
C GLU A 289 4.44 14.42 -14.54
N GLY A 290 3.19 14.76 -14.19
CA GLY A 290 2.75 16.12 -13.91
C GLY A 290 2.71 16.99 -15.16
N THR A 291 2.38 16.41 -16.32
CA THR A 291 2.28 17.05 -17.65
C THR A 291 0.83 17.23 -18.13
N GLY A 292 -0.15 16.65 -17.43
CA GLY A 292 -1.58 16.80 -17.74
C GLY A 292 -2.21 18.12 -17.29
N LEU A 293 -3.42 18.43 -17.81
CA LEU A 293 -4.32 19.51 -17.36
C LEU A 293 -5.69 18.90 -17.01
N TRP A 294 -6.06 18.93 -15.73
CA TRP A 294 -7.20 18.17 -15.18
C TRP A 294 -8.48 18.97 -14.95
N VAL A 295 -8.36 20.30 -14.93
CA VAL A 295 -9.48 21.25 -14.90
C VAL A 295 -9.17 22.40 -15.86
N THR A 296 -10.12 23.33 -16.02
CA THR A 296 -9.91 24.47 -16.91
C THR A 296 -8.64 25.24 -16.50
N PRO A 297 -7.87 25.77 -17.47
CA PRO A 297 -6.67 26.55 -17.17
C PRO A 297 -6.90 27.67 -16.14
N GLU A 298 -8.04 28.35 -16.22
CA GLU A 298 -8.43 29.43 -15.30
C GLU A 298 -8.65 28.91 -13.88
N GLU A 299 -9.38 27.80 -13.74
CA GLU A 299 -9.62 27.17 -12.44
C GLU A 299 -8.30 26.65 -11.87
N ASN A 300 -7.49 25.95 -12.67
CA ASN A 300 -6.20 25.42 -12.25
C ASN A 300 -5.27 26.54 -11.79
N LEU A 301 -5.14 27.63 -12.55
CA LEU A 301 -4.33 28.77 -12.16
C LEU A 301 -4.85 29.43 -10.88
N SER A 302 -6.15 29.65 -10.76
CA SER A 302 -6.77 30.24 -9.56
C SER A 302 -6.46 29.41 -8.33
N GLN A 303 -6.67 28.10 -8.42
CA GLN A 303 -6.42 27.13 -7.37
C GLN A 303 -4.93 27.03 -6.99
N ARG A 304 -4.02 27.02 -7.98
CA ARG A 304 -2.58 27.00 -7.74
C ARG A 304 -2.07 28.30 -7.15
N LYS A 305 -2.63 29.45 -7.54
CA LYS A 305 -2.34 30.76 -6.93
C LYS A 305 -2.75 30.77 -5.46
N GLN A 306 -3.97 30.31 -5.14
CA GLN A 306 -4.45 30.20 -3.75
C GLN A 306 -3.55 29.32 -2.88
N ARG A 307 -2.94 28.29 -3.48
CA ARG A 307 -2.02 27.36 -2.82
C ARG A 307 -0.55 27.81 -2.85
N GLY A 308 -0.20 28.89 -3.56
CA GLY A 308 1.18 29.35 -3.71
C GLY A 308 2.08 28.42 -4.53
N ILE A 309 1.50 27.66 -5.46
CA ILE A 309 2.20 26.68 -6.31
C ILE A 309 1.97 26.95 -7.81
N ALA A 310 1.54 28.17 -8.15
CA ALA A 310 1.39 28.59 -9.54
C ALA A 310 2.75 28.61 -10.24
N THR A 311 2.77 28.13 -11.48
CA THR A 311 3.96 28.01 -12.32
C THR A 311 3.76 28.79 -13.63
N PRO A 312 4.84 29.16 -14.35
CA PRO A 312 4.72 29.81 -15.67
C PRO A 312 3.85 29.02 -16.67
N ARG A 313 3.90 27.69 -16.56
CA ARG A 313 3.05 26.76 -17.32
C ARG A 313 1.56 27.07 -17.17
N ASP A 314 1.09 27.41 -15.98
CA ASP A 314 -0.33 27.68 -15.73
C ASP A 314 -0.80 28.97 -16.43
N LEU A 315 0.07 29.98 -16.52
CA LEU A 315 -0.22 31.22 -17.26
C LEU A 315 -0.24 30.98 -18.77
N GLN A 316 0.74 30.23 -19.28
CA GLN A 316 0.81 29.87 -20.70
C GLN A 316 -0.40 29.03 -21.14
N ALA A 317 -0.92 28.16 -20.27
CA ALA A 317 -2.14 27.39 -20.53
C ALA A 317 -3.31 28.30 -20.95
N ILE A 318 -3.51 29.39 -20.19
CA ILE A 318 -4.57 30.38 -20.42
C ILE A 318 -4.27 31.20 -21.67
N LEU A 319 -3.04 31.71 -21.82
CA LEU A 319 -2.67 32.55 -22.96
C LEU A 319 -2.87 31.83 -24.29
N ARG A 320 -2.69 30.51 -24.31
CA ARG A 320 -2.87 29.65 -25.48
C ARG A 320 -4.30 29.10 -25.63
N GLN A 321 -5.23 29.49 -24.75
CA GLN A 321 -6.61 28.98 -24.73
C GLN A 321 -6.67 27.44 -24.77
N LYS A 322 -5.72 26.77 -24.08
CA LYS A 322 -5.70 25.30 -24.09
C LYS A 322 -6.99 24.79 -23.46
N SER A 323 -7.62 23.81 -24.09
CA SER A 323 -8.71 23.09 -23.44
C SER A 323 -8.14 22.24 -22.30
N VAL A 324 -9.03 21.80 -21.40
CA VAL A 324 -8.75 20.66 -20.52
C VAL A 324 -8.21 19.52 -21.39
N ASP A 325 -7.21 18.78 -20.91
CA ASP A 325 -6.69 17.64 -21.67
C ASP A 325 -7.88 16.73 -22.01
N VAL A 326 -8.00 16.34 -23.28
CA VAL A 326 -9.17 15.57 -23.75
C VAL A 326 -9.27 14.25 -22.98
N ALA A 327 -8.12 13.73 -22.56
CA ALA A 327 -8.03 12.56 -21.70
C ALA A 327 -8.69 12.75 -20.30
N ALA A 328 -8.83 13.99 -19.82
CA ALA A 328 -9.61 14.32 -18.63
C ALA A 328 -11.10 14.62 -18.95
N ALA A 329 -11.45 14.95 -20.20
CA ALA A 329 -12.83 15.13 -20.66
C ALA A 329 -13.61 13.81 -20.80
N VAL A 330 -12.92 12.71 -21.14
CA VAL A 330 -13.48 11.35 -21.27
C VAL A 330 -14.09 10.81 -19.96
N MET A 331 -13.78 11.42 -18.80
CA MET A 331 -14.33 10.98 -17.52
C MET A 331 -15.81 11.34 -17.30
N ASN A 332 -16.46 12.05 -18.23
CA ASN A 332 -17.87 12.42 -18.18
C ASN A 332 -18.63 11.82 -19.38
N ASP A 333 -19.05 10.54 -19.29
CA ASP A 333 -20.07 9.82 -20.11
C ASP A 333 -20.09 9.93 -21.65
N PHE A 334 -19.21 10.70 -22.28
CA PHE A 334 -19.19 10.89 -23.73
C PHE A 334 -17.77 10.72 -24.25
N ILE A 335 -17.51 9.54 -24.80
CA ILE A 335 -16.37 9.31 -25.69
C ILE A 335 -16.67 10.09 -26.98
N VAL A 336 -16.23 11.35 -27.03
CA VAL A 336 -16.18 12.09 -28.29
C VAL A 336 -14.95 11.58 -29.01
N GLY A 337 -15.17 10.82 -30.09
CA GLY A 337 -14.10 10.30 -30.95
C GLY A 337 -13.17 11.43 -31.39
N GLN A 338 -11.87 11.20 -31.24
CA GLN A 338 -10.83 12.16 -31.61
C GLN A 338 -9.94 11.61 -32.73
N PRO A 339 -9.26 12.49 -33.49
CA PRO A 339 -8.50 12.09 -34.67
C PRO A 339 -7.15 11.46 -34.29
N ASP A 340 -6.94 10.23 -34.77
CA ASP A 340 -5.76 9.60 -35.37
C ASP A 340 -4.35 9.64 -34.73
N ASP A 341 -4.07 10.40 -33.67
CA ASP A 341 -2.67 10.52 -33.18
C ASP A 341 -2.27 9.46 -32.13
N PHE A 342 -3.22 8.75 -31.52
CA PHE A 342 -2.94 7.70 -30.54
C PHE A 342 -3.96 6.56 -30.66
N PRO A 343 -3.58 5.29 -30.41
CA PRO A 343 -4.57 4.23 -30.30
C PRO A 343 -5.52 4.57 -29.14
N ASP A 344 -6.84 4.52 -29.38
CA ASP A 344 -7.93 4.85 -28.43
C ASP A 344 -8.03 3.87 -27.25
N ILE A 345 -6.90 3.52 -26.62
CA ILE A 345 -6.83 2.53 -25.55
C ILE A 345 -7.36 3.15 -24.27
N THR A 346 -8.66 2.99 -24.12
CA THR A 346 -9.38 3.29 -22.90
C THR A 346 -9.37 2.05 -22.03
N ILE A 347 -8.93 2.21 -20.78
CA ILE A 347 -8.96 1.14 -19.78
C ILE A 347 -9.93 1.52 -18.67
N TYR A 348 -10.64 0.53 -18.16
CA TYR A 348 -11.36 0.67 -16.91
C TYR A 348 -10.41 0.38 -15.75
N VAL A 349 -10.31 1.31 -14.82
CA VAL A 349 -9.41 1.21 -13.67
C VAL A 349 -10.25 1.23 -12.39
N GLU A 350 -10.26 0.11 -11.68
CA GLU A 350 -10.83 0.00 -10.32
C GLU A 350 -9.88 0.65 -9.31
N ALA A 351 -8.58 0.51 -9.53
CA ALA A 351 -7.57 1.05 -8.65
C ALA A 351 -6.23 1.22 -9.41
N PHE A 352 -5.42 2.17 -8.99
CA PHE A 352 -4.06 2.33 -9.49
C PHE A 352 -3.13 2.78 -8.36
N ALA A 353 -1.86 2.49 -8.53
CA ALA A 353 -0.81 3.05 -7.70
C ALA A 353 0.38 3.43 -8.57
N PHE A 354 1.19 4.36 -8.09
CA PHE A 354 2.45 4.70 -8.74
C PHE A 354 3.49 5.22 -7.76
N LYS A 355 4.76 5.10 -8.19
CA LYS A 355 5.90 5.84 -7.66
C LYS A 355 6.48 6.72 -8.74
N ARG A 356 6.89 7.92 -8.37
CA ARG A 356 7.57 8.85 -9.27
C ARG A 356 8.74 9.52 -8.57
N ARG A 357 9.75 9.90 -9.35
CA ARG A 357 10.89 10.69 -8.87
C ARG A 357 10.95 12.03 -9.58
N PRO A 358 11.36 13.12 -8.91
CA PRO A 358 11.63 14.38 -9.59
C PRO A 358 12.66 14.17 -10.71
N VAL A 359 12.41 14.73 -11.89
CA VAL A 359 13.42 14.79 -12.94
C VAL A 359 14.44 15.85 -12.52
N ALA A 360 15.73 15.51 -12.53
CA ALA A 360 16.77 16.44 -12.13
C ALA A 360 16.71 17.70 -13.00
N PRO A 361 16.79 18.91 -12.43
CA PRO A 361 16.63 20.18 -13.17
C PRO A 361 17.69 20.40 -14.26
N HIS A 362 18.75 19.58 -14.31
CA HIS A 362 19.83 19.64 -15.30
C HIS A 362 19.73 18.59 -16.42
N ALA A 363 18.72 17.70 -16.40
CA ALA A 363 18.54 16.71 -17.46
C ALA A 363 18.02 17.34 -18.76
N PHE A 364 17.34 18.48 -18.65
CA PHE A 364 17.05 19.38 -19.76
C PHE A 364 18.19 20.40 -19.76
N GLY A 365 18.94 20.49 -20.86
CA GLY A 365 20.17 21.28 -20.96
C GLY A 365 20.04 22.67 -20.33
N GLU A 366 21.13 23.18 -19.76
CA GLU A 366 21.15 24.49 -19.09
C GLU A 366 20.29 25.49 -19.86
N PRO A 367 19.32 26.17 -19.20
CA PRO A 367 18.48 27.13 -19.88
C PRO A 367 19.40 28.10 -20.59
N SER A 368 19.32 28.09 -21.92
CA SER A 368 20.06 28.99 -22.80
C SER A 368 20.01 30.37 -22.17
N ARG A 369 21.18 31.01 -22.02
CA ARG A 369 21.34 32.27 -21.29
C ARG A 369 20.15 33.20 -21.54
N PRO A 370 19.60 33.83 -20.48
CA PRO A 370 18.45 34.73 -20.61
C PRO A 370 18.78 35.83 -21.63
N GLY A 371 18.27 35.67 -22.86
CA GLY A 371 18.67 36.47 -24.01
C GLY A 371 18.61 35.74 -25.37
N ASP A 372 18.87 34.43 -25.41
CA ASP A 372 18.96 33.68 -26.68
C ASP A 372 17.73 32.80 -27.00
N SER A 373 16.78 32.68 -26.07
CA SER A 373 15.53 31.93 -26.31
C SER A 373 14.63 32.73 -27.25
N LYS A 374 14.70 32.41 -28.54
CA LYS A 374 13.64 32.77 -29.50
C LYS A 374 12.31 32.33 -28.88
N VAL A 375 11.32 33.22 -28.93
CA VAL A 375 9.95 33.10 -28.36
C VAL A 375 9.18 31.83 -28.84
N GLY A 376 9.78 30.96 -29.65
CA GLY A 376 9.24 29.69 -30.12
C GLY A 376 9.40 28.49 -29.19
N ASP A 377 10.28 28.50 -28.18
CA ASP A 377 10.54 27.29 -27.35
C ASP A 377 9.62 27.13 -26.13
N ALA A 378 8.61 27.98 -25.97
CA ALA A 378 7.62 27.87 -24.89
C ALA A 378 6.74 26.60 -24.97
N ASP A 379 6.80 25.81 -26.05
CA ASP A 379 6.18 24.48 -26.10
C ASP A 379 6.99 23.41 -25.35
N VAL A 380 8.31 23.58 -25.24
CA VAL A 380 9.21 22.61 -24.62
C VAL A 380 8.94 22.51 -23.11
N ASP A 381 8.85 23.65 -22.41
CA ASP A 381 8.55 23.70 -20.97
C ASP A 381 7.21 23.06 -20.58
N PHE A 382 6.27 23.00 -21.52
CA PHE A 382 4.95 22.41 -21.30
C PHE A 382 4.95 20.89 -21.42
N GLN A 383 5.84 20.35 -22.27
CA GLN A 383 6.00 18.92 -22.52
C GLN A 383 7.03 18.29 -21.59
N CYS A 384 7.90 19.09 -20.95
CA CYS A 384 8.89 18.58 -20.02
C CYS A 384 8.21 17.94 -18.79
N ALA A 385 8.36 16.62 -18.68
CA ALA A 385 7.97 15.86 -17.51
C ALA A 385 8.69 16.39 -16.25
N ARG A 386 7.90 16.71 -15.21
CA ARG A 386 8.44 17.12 -13.89
C ARG A 386 8.91 15.93 -13.09
N TYR A 387 8.28 14.79 -13.33
CA TYR A 387 8.57 13.54 -12.67
C TYR A 387 8.76 12.44 -13.69
N LYS A 388 9.57 11.45 -13.33
CA LYS A 388 9.68 10.19 -14.05
C LYS A 388 8.88 9.13 -13.29
N ALA A 389 7.90 8.53 -13.94
CA ALA A 389 7.21 7.34 -13.42
C ALA A 389 8.25 6.23 -13.20
N CYS A 390 8.27 5.58 -12.04
CA CYS A 390 9.21 4.49 -11.73
C CYS A 390 8.46 3.18 -11.56
N ASP A 391 7.42 3.19 -10.73
CA ASP A 391 6.54 2.04 -10.53
C ASP A 391 5.14 2.43 -10.97
N LEU A 392 4.46 1.54 -11.69
CA LEU A 392 3.07 1.67 -12.07
C LEU A 392 2.35 0.37 -11.76
N ALA A 393 1.22 0.47 -11.07
CA ALA A 393 0.37 -0.65 -10.79
C ALA A 393 -1.07 -0.29 -11.13
N ILE A 394 -1.76 -1.19 -11.82
CA ILE A 394 -3.12 -0.96 -12.32
C ILE A 394 -3.97 -2.17 -11.99
N ARG A 395 -5.19 -1.93 -11.50
CA ARG A 395 -6.22 -2.94 -11.32
C ARG A 395 -7.38 -2.68 -12.27
N ILE A 396 -7.62 -3.63 -13.16
CA ILE A 396 -8.72 -3.65 -14.13
C ILE A 396 -9.87 -4.48 -13.52
N PRO A 397 -11.11 -3.95 -13.49
CA PRO A 397 -12.28 -4.68 -12.99
C PRO A 397 -12.67 -5.82 -13.95
N ASN A 398 -13.55 -6.72 -13.50
CA ASN A 398 -14.19 -7.68 -14.41
C ASN A 398 -15.33 -6.98 -15.17
N LEU A 399 -14.98 -6.19 -16.17
CA LEU A 399 -15.96 -5.57 -17.05
C LEU A 399 -15.62 -5.94 -18.50
N ALA A 400 -16.44 -6.81 -19.07
CA ALA A 400 -16.41 -7.10 -20.50
C ALA A 400 -16.96 -5.87 -21.24
N PHE A 401 -16.09 -4.96 -21.69
CA PHE A 401 -16.46 -3.94 -22.67
C PHE A 401 -15.48 -3.91 -23.85
N HIS A 402 -16.06 -3.60 -24.98
CA HIS A 402 -15.49 -3.73 -26.31
C HIS A 402 -14.92 -2.39 -26.79
N ASP A 403 -13.60 -2.32 -26.94
CA ASP A 403 -13.00 -1.33 -27.84
C ASP A 403 -13.13 -1.88 -29.26
N ASN A 404 -14.05 -1.32 -30.05
CA ASN A 404 -14.32 -1.75 -31.43
C ASN A 404 -14.63 -3.27 -31.61
N GLY A 405 -15.16 -3.93 -30.57
CA GLY A 405 -15.46 -5.38 -30.56
C GLY A 405 -14.37 -6.26 -29.91
N VAL A 406 -13.22 -5.71 -29.56
CA VAL A 406 -12.09 -6.43 -28.96
C VAL A 406 -11.97 -6.09 -27.47
N ILE A 407 -11.79 -7.11 -26.63
CA ILE A 407 -11.57 -6.92 -25.19
C ILE A 407 -10.13 -6.43 -25.00
N THR A 408 -9.95 -5.19 -24.56
CA THR A 408 -8.65 -4.65 -24.16
C THR A 408 -8.35 -5.07 -22.73
N ASP A 409 -7.78 -6.26 -22.56
CA ASP A 409 -7.28 -6.73 -21.25
C ASP A 409 -5.79 -6.37 -21.06
N VAL A 410 -5.03 -7.22 -20.34
CA VAL A 410 -3.59 -7.08 -20.08
C VAL A 410 -2.78 -6.65 -21.33
N PRO A 411 -3.00 -7.19 -22.55
CA PRO A 411 -2.22 -6.79 -23.72
C PRO A 411 -2.40 -5.31 -24.11
N GLY A 412 -3.58 -4.72 -23.86
CA GLY A 412 -3.87 -3.33 -24.22
C GLY A 412 -2.94 -2.33 -23.52
N ILE A 413 -2.53 -2.62 -22.28
CA ILE A 413 -1.59 -1.79 -21.52
C ILE A 413 -0.23 -1.69 -22.24
N PHE A 414 0.21 -2.76 -22.90
CA PHE A 414 1.55 -2.80 -23.49
C PHE A 414 1.65 -2.03 -24.81
N LYS A 415 0.54 -1.75 -25.48
CA LYS A 415 0.48 -1.07 -26.79
C LYS A 415 0.92 0.40 -26.76
N LEU A 416 1.02 0.99 -25.57
CA LEU A 416 1.48 2.36 -25.37
C LEU A 416 2.79 2.69 -26.09
N ASP A 417 2.94 3.94 -26.49
CA ASP A 417 4.17 4.40 -27.12
C ASP A 417 5.33 4.49 -26.15
N ALA A 418 6.51 4.12 -26.67
CA ALA A 418 7.74 3.98 -25.90
C ALA A 418 8.12 5.26 -25.13
N GLU A 419 7.74 6.43 -25.63
CA GLU A 419 8.02 7.73 -25.01
C GLU A 419 7.27 7.89 -23.67
N LEU A 420 6.01 7.48 -23.61
CA LEU A 420 5.16 7.61 -22.42
C LEU A 420 5.57 6.64 -21.30
N ILE A 421 6.10 5.48 -21.68
CA ILE A 421 6.46 4.39 -20.76
C ILE A 421 7.97 4.32 -20.51
N ALA A 422 8.76 5.20 -21.12
CA ALA A 422 10.20 5.25 -20.92
C ALA A 422 10.57 5.42 -19.44
N GLY A 423 9.66 5.94 -18.62
CA GLY A 423 9.84 6.02 -17.17
C GLY A 423 9.92 4.67 -16.47
N VAL A 424 9.01 3.76 -16.82
CA VAL A 424 8.52 2.71 -15.92
C VAL A 424 9.51 1.56 -15.80
N GLU A 425 9.96 1.32 -14.56
CA GLU A 425 10.90 0.25 -14.18
C GLU A 425 10.18 -0.96 -13.60
N ARG A 426 9.01 -0.76 -12.96
CA ARG A 426 8.16 -1.82 -12.42
C ARG A 426 6.72 -1.64 -12.87
N LEU A 427 6.16 -2.68 -13.48
CA LEU A 427 4.75 -2.73 -13.88
C LEU A 427 4.03 -3.86 -13.16
N THR A 428 2.91 -3.56 -12.50
CA THR A 428 1.99 -4.56 -11.94
C THR A 428 0.62 -4.40 -12.57
N VAL A 429 0.11 -5.46 -13.20
CA VAL A 429 -1.24 -5.48 -13.76
C VAL A 429 -2.06 -6.53 -13.04
N VAL A 430 -3.16 -6.10 -12.41
CA VAL A 430 -4.14 -6.98 -11.79
C VAL A 430 -5.42 -6.89 -12.61
N SER A 431 -5.74 -7.90 -13.40
CA SER A 431 -6.98 -7.96 -14.17
C SER A 431 -7.95 -8.98 -13.61
N LYS A 432 -9.19 -8.56 -13.40
CA LYS A 432 -10.29 -9.45 -13.05
C LYS A 432 -11.09 -9.90 -14.28
N THR A 433 -10.72 -9.47 -15.48
CA THR A 433 -11.39 -9.81 -16.74
C THR A 433 -11.41 -11.32 -16.94
N GLU A 434 -12.60 -11.90 -17.10
CA GLU A 434 -12.74 -13.32 -17.41
C GLU A 434 -12.35 -13.62 -18.87
N PRO A 435 -11.62 -14.72 -19.14
CA PRO A 435 -11.39 -15.17 -20.50
C PRO A 435 -12.73 -15.54 -21.17
N ARG A 436 -12.88 -15.26 -22.47
CA ARG A 436 -14.08 -15.64 -23.23
C ARG A 436 -14.14 -17.16 -23.44
N GLU A 437 -15.28 -17.78 -23.20
CA GLU A 437 -15.49 -19.23 -23.41
C GLU A 437 -15.23 -19.68 -24.85
N ASP A 438 -15.64 -18.89 -25.85
CA ASP A 438 -15.57 -19.27 -27.27
C ASP A 438 -14.18 -19.10 -27.92
N TYR A 439 -13.29 -18.35 -27.26
CA TYR A 439 -11.97 -17.97 -27.77
C TYR A 439 -10.96 -17.84 -26.62
N GLY A 440 -11.06 -18.72 -25.61
CA GLY A 440 -10.24 -18.64 -24.41
C GLY A 440 -8.78 -18.44 -24.83
N PRO A 441 -8.19 -17.26 -24.62
CA PRO A 441 -6.82 -17.07 -24.99
C PRO A 441 -6.05 -17.96 -24.03
N ARG A 442 -5.56 -19.10 -24.54
CA ARG A 442 -4.55 -19.89 -23.84
C ARG A 442 -3.48 -18.92 -23.36
N ILE A 443 -2.90 -19.16 -22.20
CA ILE A 443 -1.86 -18.30 -21.62
C ILE A 443 -0.80 -17.90 -22.67
N TYR A 444 -0.51 -18.81 -23.61
CA TYR A 444 0.32 -18.59 -24.78
C TYR A 444 -0.05 -17.35 -25.60
N ASN A 445 -1.32 -17.16 -25.96
CA ASN A 445 -1.79 -16.03 -26.77
C ASN A 445 -1.60 -14.71 -26.02
N VAL A 446 -1.97 -14.67 -24.74
CA VAL A 446 -1.77 -13.48 -23.88
C VAL A 446 -0.28 -13.11 -23.83
N ILE A 447 0.59 -14.10 -23.61
CA ILE A 447 2.05 -13.89 -23.56
C ILE A 447 2.59 -13.44 -24.92
N GLN A 448 2.12 -14.03 -26.03
CA GLN A 448 2.54 -13.66 -27.38
C GLN A 448 2.16 -12.21 -27.70
N ASP A 449 0.93 -11.81 -27.36
CA ASP A 449 0.46 -10.43 -27.56
C ASP A 449 1.27 -9.45 -26.70
N ILE A 450 1.55 -9.79 -25.44
CA ILE A 450 2.45 -8.96 -24.61
C ILE A 450 3.82 -8.82 -25.28
N CYS A 451 4.41 -9.93 -25.76
CA CYS A 451 5.72 -9.93 -26.42
C CYS A 451 5.78 -9.04 -27.68
N GLU A 452 4.67 -8.84 -28.38
CA GLU A 452 4.62 -7.96 -29.56
C GLU A 452 4.95 -6.50 -29.19
N TYR A 453 4.44 -6.02 -28.05
CA TYR A 453 4.56 -4.62 -27.65
C TYR A 453 5.61 -4.37 -26.56
N LEU A 454 6.03 -5.41 -25.84
CA LEU A 454 7.05 -5.32 -24.78
C LEU A 454 8.39 -4.68 -25.22
N PRO A 455 8.86 -4.77 -26.49
CA PRO A 455 10.07 -4.08 -26.92
C PRO A 455 10.03 -2.55 -26.76
N LYS A 456 8.83 -1.95 -26.69
CA LYS A 456 8.66 -0.52 -26.39
C LYS A 456 9.04 -0.17 -24.93
N TRP A 457 8.98 -1.15 -24.02
CA TRP A 457 9.22 -0.99 -22.57
C TRP A 457 10.70 -1.09 -22.19
N LYS A 458 11.53 -0.20 -22.76
CA LYS A 458 12.99 -0.29 -22.68
C LYS A 458 13.57 -0.29 -21.26
N ASN A 459 12.86 0.26 -20.27
CA ASN A 459 13.34 0.36 -18.89
C ASN A 459 12.65 -0.60 -17.92
N LEU A 460 11.75 -1.46 -18.41
CA LEU A 460 10.99 -2.36 -17.54
C LEU A 460 11.87 -3.50 -17.00
N ARG A 461 12.08 -3.50 -15.69
CA ARG A 461 12.90 -4.50 -14.98
C ARG A 461 12.05 -5.56 -14.29
N ILE A 462 10.89 -5.17 -13.78
CA ILE A 462 10.01 -6.06 -13.02
C ILE A 462 8.61 -6.01 -13.60
N LEU A 463 8.10 -7.17 -14.04
CA LEU A 463 6.73 -7.33 -14.53
C LEU A 463 5.96 -8.24 -13.59
N SER A 464 4.83 -7.78 -13.06
CA SER A 464 3.92 -8.59 -12.24
C SER A 464 2.55 -8.65 -12.91
N LEU A 465 2.05 -9.85 -13.15
CA LEU A 465 0.75 -10.10 -13.75
C LEU A 465 -0.11 -10.95 -12.81
N ASP A 466 -1.31 -10.49 -12.53
CA ASP A 466 -2.36 -11.20 -11.82
C ASP A 466 -3.60 -11.09 -12.69
N SER A 467 -3.83 -12.05 -13.58
CA SER A 467 -4.97 -12.01 -14.50
C SER A 467 -5.62 -13.36 -14.59
N ARG A 468 -6.95 -13.38 -14.57
CA ARG A 468 -7.73 -14.59 -14.86
C ARG A 468 -7.49 -15.13 -16.26
N ALA A 469 -7.03 -14.31 -17.21
CA ALA A 469 -6.62 -14.77 -18.53
C ALA A 469 -5.32 -15.60 -18.52
N LEU A 470 -4.58 -15.59 -17.41
CA LEU A 470 -3.42 -16.48 -17.19
C LEU A 470 -3.82 -17.80 -16.52
N ASP A 471 -5.06 -17.90 -16.02
CA ASP A 471 -5.61 -19.15 -15.51
C ASP A 471 -6.03 -20.02 -16.72
N ASP A 472 -5.07 -20.74 -17.30
CA ASP A 472 -5.37 -21.73 -18.34
C ASP A 472 -6.21 -22.88 -17.77
N GLU A 473 -7.22 -23.35 -18.50
CA GLU A 473 -7.98 -24.54 -18.09
C GLU A 473 -7.06 -25.76 -17.94
N ASP A 474 -6.00 -25.85 -18.74
CA ASP A 474 -5.00 -26.91 -18.62
C ASP A 474 -4.23 -26.86 -17.29
N PHE A 475 -4.20 -25.71 -16.60
CA PHE A 475 -3.69 -25.59 -15.22
C PHE A 475 -4.77 -25.84 -14.15
N ARG A 476 -6.04 -25.84 -14.55
CA ARG A 476 -7.21 -26.13 -13.70
C ARG A 476 -7.69 -27.57 -13.82
N GLN A 477 -7.28 -28.30 -14.86
CA GLN A 477 -7.75 -29.65 -15.08
C GLN A 477 -7.51 -30.47 -13.83
N PRO A 478 -8.53 -31.19 -13.36
CA PRO A 478 -8.47 -31.82 -12.07
C PRO A 478 -7.29 -32.77 -12.03
N LEU A 479 -6.61 -32.77 -10.89
CA LEU A 479 -5.93 -33.96 -10.44
C LEU A 479 -7.00 -35.06 -10.37
N ASN A 480 -7.29 -35.70 -11.50
CA ASN A 480 -8.09 -36.89 -11.48
C ASN A 480 -7.31 -37.82 -10.54
N ALA A 481 -7.88 -38.12 -9.38
CA ALA A 481 -7.16 -38.80 -8.31
C ALA A 481 -6.54 -40.11 -8.83
N GLU A 482 -7.17 -40.70 -9.85
CA GLU A 482 -6.67 -41.83 -10.63
C GLU A 482 -5.36 -41.53 -11.37
N TRP A 483 -5.27 -40.42 -12.11
CA TRP A 483 -4.03 -39.99 -12.79
C TRP A 483 -2.91 -39.68 -11.79
N PHE A 484 -3.26 -39.05 -10.67
CA PHE A 484 -2.28 -38.71 -9.64
C PHE A 484 -1.70 -39.96 -8.96
N HIS A 485 -2.56 -40.94 -8.64
CA HIS A 485 -2.12 -42.24 -8.13
C HIS A 485 -1.31 -43.06 -9.14
N GLU A 486 -1.50 -42.83 -10.44
CA GLU A 486 -0.78 -43.55 -11.51
C GLU A 486 0.59 -42.92 -11.83
N MET A 487 0.75 -41.60 -11.63
CA MET A 487 1.98 -40.86 -11.95
C MET A 487 2.96 -40.72 -10.78
N CYS A 488 2.49 -40.81 -9.53
CA CYS A 488 3.37 -40.74 -8.37
C CYS A 488 3.93 -42.12 -8.02
N ASP A 489 5.24 -42.32 -8.18
CA ASP A 489 5.94 -43.54 -7.75
C ASP A 489 5.72 -43.86 -6.26
N HIS A 490 5.36 -42.86 -5.45
CA HIS A 490 5.07 -42.95 -4.01
C HIS A 490 3.84 -42.11 -3.62
N PRO A 491 2.60 -42.62 -3.82
CA PRO A 491 1.39 -41.87 -3.48
C PRO A 491 1.24 -41.63 -1.97
N ASP A 492 1.93 -42.40 -1.13
CA ASP A 492 1.89 -42.26 0.33
C ASP A 492 2.69 -41.05 0.87
N ASP A 493 3.61 -40.50 0.07
CA ASP A 493 4.46 -39.36 0.46
C ASP A 493 3.84 -37.99 0.11
N TYR A 494 2.69 -37.98 -0.58
CA TYR A 494 2.02 -36.77 -1.02
C TYR A 494 0.73 -36.53 -0.22
N ASP A 495 0.68 -35.41 0.50
CA ASP A 495 -0.54 -34.95 1.15
C ASP A 495 -1.23 -33.90 0.26
N PRO A 496 -2.37 -34.21 -0.40
CA PRO A 496 -3.11 -33.25 -1.23
C PRO A 496 -3.68 -32.08 -0.41
N THR A 497 -3.65 -32.16 0.92
CA THR A 497 -4.05 -31.06 1.82
C THR A 497 -2.88 -30.16 2.20
N ASN A 498 -1.64 -30.58 1.94
CA ASN A 498 -0.44 -29.78 2.15
C ASN A 498 -0.17 -28.87 0.93
N PRO A 499 -0.27 -27.54 1.06
CA PRO A 499 -0.05 -26.61 -0.06
C PRO A 499 1.37 -26.71 -0.64
N ASP A 500 2.38 -27.04 0.17
CA ASP A 500 3.77 -27.14 -0.31
C ASP A 500 3.97 -28.31 -1.29
N ASP A 501 3.28 -29.43 -1.07
CA ASP A 501 3.37 -30.61 -1.94
C ASP A 501 2.69 -30.34 -3.28
N LEU A 502 1.50 -29.71 -3.26
CA LEU A 502 0.80 -29.30 -4.47
C LEU A 502 1.59 -28.27 -5.27
N LEU A 503 2.24 -27.30 -4.60
CA LEU A 503 3.13 -26.36 -5.27
C LEU A 503 4.35 -27.05 -5.88
N ARG A 504 4.92 -28.04 -5.20
CA ARG A 504 6.05 -28.80 -5.74
C ARG A 504 5.65 -29.54 -7.01
N TRP A 505 4.53 -30.25 -6.98
CA TRP A 505 4.02 -30.98 -8.14
C TRP A 505 3.73 -30.04 -9.31
N TRP A 506 2.96 -28.98 -9.08
CA TRP A 506 2.58 -28.03 -10.13
C TRP A 506 3.81 -27.35 -10.73
N ARG A 507 4.81 -27.04 -9.89
CA ARG A 507 6.10 -26.54 -10.37
C ARG A 507 6.73 -27.58 -11.29
N ASP A 508 6.85 -28.84 -10.88
CA ASP A 508 7.61 -29.85 -11.61
C ASP A 508 6.94 -30.20 -12.97
N ASP A 509 5.61 -30.24 -13.04
CA ASP A 509 4.85 -30.55 -14.27
C ASP A 509 4.82 -29.38 -15.27
N TYR A 510 4.63 -28.15 -14.79
CA TYR A 510 4.49 -26.98 -15.67
C TYR A 510 5.77 -26.14 -15.79
N TYR A 511 6.86 -26.51 -15.12
CA TYR A 511 8.13 -25.74 -15.10
C TYR A 511 8.58 -25.37 -16.50
N TRP A 512 8.68 -26.36 -17.38
CA TRP A 512 9.28 -26.20 -18.70
C TRP A 512 8.41 -25.35 -19.63
N LEU A 513 7.10 -25.56 -19.58
CA LEU A 513 6.13 -24.77 -20.33
C LEU A 513 6.22 -23.30 -19.91
N MET A 514 6.14 -23.04 -18.60
CA MET A 514 6.21 -21.68 -18.09
C MET A 514 7.57 -21.03 -18.29
N ALA A 515 8.67 -21.75 -18.08
CA ALA A 515 10.00 -21.26 -18.42
C ALA A 515 10.08 -20.84 -19.90
N GLY A 516 9.43 -21.60 -20.80
CA GLY A 516 9.30 -21.25 -22.21
C GLY A 516 8.63 -19.88 -22.44
N TYR A 517 7.50 -19.61 -21.80
CA TYR A 517 6.80 -18.33 -21.89
C TYR A 517 7.58 -17.18 -21.26
N ILE A 518 8.17 -17.41 -20.10
CA ILE A 518 9.00 -16.44 -19.38
C ILE A 518 10.24 -16.05 -20.19
N LEU A 519 10.89 -17.01 -20.84
CA LEU A 519 12.00 -16.75 -21.75
C LEU A 519 11.58 -15.96 -22.99
N GLN A 520 10.34 -16.11 -23.48
CA GLN A 520 9.83 -15.29 -24.58
C GLN A 520 9.68 -13.82 -24.14
N LEU A 521 9.06 -13.56 -22.99
CA LEU A 521 8.96 -12.22 -22.41
C LEU A 521 10.34 -11.59 -22.19
N ALA A 522 11.29 -12.33 -21.60
CA ALA A 522 12.65 -11.86 -21.35
C ALA A 522 13.47 -11.60 -22.62
N LYS A 523 13.12 -12.24 -23.74
CA LYS A 523 13.70 -11.95 -25.07
C LYS A 523 13.09 -10.70 -25.68
N ALA A 524 11.78 -10.50 -25.52
CA ALA A 524 11.09 -9.32 -26.01
C ALA A 524 11.51 -8.04 -25.26
N CYS A 525 11.84 -8.14 -23.96
CA CYS A 525 12.38 -7.05 -23.16
C CYS A 525 13.72 -7.42 -22.51
N PRO A 526 14.86 -6.96 -23.09
CA PRO A 526 16.19 -7.29 -22.59
C PRO A 526 16.51 -6.75 -21.18
N THR A 527 15.80 -5.72 -20.71
CA THR A 527 16.00 -5.12 -19.38
C THR A 527 15.22 -5.82 -18.27
N LEU A 528 14.36 -6.79 -18.63
CA LEU A 528 13.56 -7.55 -17.68
C LEU A 528 14.45 -8.47 -16.84
N GLU A 529 14.35 -8.31 -15.53
CA GLU A 529 15.11 -9.03 -14.48
C GLU A 529 14.22 -9.98 -13.69
N GLU A 530 12.95 -9.62 -13.47
CA GLU A 530 12.01 -10.40 -12.67
C GLU A 530 10.60 -10.39 -13.29
N ILE A 531 9.97 -11.57 -13.32
CA ILE A 531 8.57 -11.73 -13.72
C ILE A 531 7.82 -12.43 -12.58
N ARG A 532 6.68 -11.88 -12.17
CA ARG A 532 5.80 -12.47 -11.16
C ARG A 532 4.47 -12.78 -11.79
N LEU A 533 4.05 -14.04 -11.73
CA LEU A 533 2.72 -14.47 -12.15
C LEU A 533 1.94 -14.84 -10.90
N CYS A 534 0.79 -14.21 -10.70
CA CYS A 534 -0.16 -14.62 -9.67
C CYS A 534 -1.17 -15.56 -10.33
N LEU A 535 -1.29 -16.76 -9.77
CA LEU A 535 -2.10 -17.85 -10.29
C LEU A 535 -3.16 -18.19 -9.26
N LYS A 536 -4.41 -18.39 -9.70
CA LYS A 536 -5.46 -18.95 -8.85
C LYS A 536 -5.47 -20.47 -8.98
N LEU A 537 -5.48 -21.18 -7.86
CA LEU A 537 -5.54 -22.64 -7.80
C LEU A 537 -6.94 -23.05 -7.30
N PRO A 538 -7.90 -23.41 -8.19
CA PRO A 538 -9.31 -23.55 -7.84
C PRO A 538 -9.62 -24.68 -6.84
N GLU A 539 -8.93 -25.81 -6.95
CA GLU A 539 -9.28 -27.02 -6.19
C GLU A 539 -8.98 -26.92 -4.68
N LEU A 540 -7.97 -26.13 -4.28
CA LEU A 540 -7.68 -25.89 -2.87
C LEU A 540 -8.68 -24.93 -2.23
N SER A 541 -9.18 -23.94 -2.97
CA SER A 541 -10.28 -23.09 -2.47
C SER A 541 -11.52 -23.93 -2.18
N GLU A 542 -11.96 -24.76 -3.12
CA GLU A 542 -13.17 -25.58 -2.95
C GLU A 542 -13.03 -26.67 -1.86
N ARG A 543 -11.83 -27.23 -1.67
CA ARG A 543 -11.58 -28.26 -0.63
C ARG A 543 -11.32 -27.68 0.77
N LEU A 544 -10.71 -26.49 0.87
CA LEU A 544 -10.50 -25.79 2.15
C LEU A 544 -11.70 -24.93 2.57
N GLU A 545 -12.72 -24.81 1.71
CA GLU A 545 -14.04 -24.21 1.97
C GLU A 545 -14.89 -25.00 3.00
N SER A 546 -14.26 -25.57 4.04
CA SER A 546 -14.98 -25.96 5.24
C SER A 546 -15.42 -24.70 6.00
N ASP A 547 -16.63 -24.25 5.67
CA ASP A 547 -17.59 -23.43 6.42
C ASP A 547 -17.24 -22.02 6.94
N PHE A 548 -15.98 -21.55 6.95
CA PHE A 548 -15.68 -20.31 7.70
C PHE A 548 -14.91 -19.18 7.00
N TRP A 549 -14.27 -19.37 5.83
CA TRP A 549 -13.49 -18.28 5.21
C TRP A 549 -13.46 -18.31 3.67
N ASN A 550 -14.07 -17.31 3.02
CA ASN A 550 -13.91 -16.98 1.60
C ASN A 550 -12.49 -16.41 1.36
N VAL A 551 -11.48 -17.26 1.33
CA VAL A 551 -10.06 -16.86 1.20
C VAL A 551 -9.63 -17.19 -0.22
N ASP A 552 -9.41 -16.15 -1.04
CA ASP A 552 -8.87 -16.28 -2.39
C ASP A 552 -7.40 -16.74 -2.27
N HIS A 553 -7.16 -18.05 -2.20
CA HIS A 553 -5.80 -18.58 -2.18
C HIS A 553 -5.08 -18.25 -3.49
N LYS A 554 -3.92 -17.60 -3.39
CA LYS A 554 -3.10 -17.24 -4.55
C LYS A 554 -1.73 -17.87 -4.44
N CYS A 555 -1.25 -18.36 -5.57
CA CYS A 555 0.13 -18.77 -5.73
C CYS A 555 0.88 -17.66 -6.49
N ILE A 556 2.08 -17.29 -6.02
CA ILE A 556 2.97 -16.39 -6.76
C ILE A 556 4.14 -17.20 -7.32
N TRP A 557 4.23 -17.26 -8.65
CA TRP A 557 5.41 -17.78 -9.34
C TRP A 557 6.34 -16.64 -9.72
N SER A 558 7.43 -16.50 -8.99
CA SER A 558 8.47 -15.48 -9.25
C SER A 558 9.61 -16.08 -10.05
N TRP A 559 9.91 -15.48 -11.19
CA TRP A 559 10.98 -15.89 -12.10
C TRP A 559 12.06 -14.83 -12.16
N LYS A 560 13.31 -15.22 -11.92
CA LYS A 560 14.49 -14.36 -12.03
C LYS A 560 15.28 -14.69 -13.29
N MET A 561 15.61 -13.66 -14.06
CA MET A 561 16.36 -13.80 -15.30
C MET A 561 17.85 -13.65 -14.99
N VAL A 562 18.62 -14.68 -15.29
CA VAL A 562 20.08 -14.65 -15.25
C VAL A 562 20.57 -14.60 -16.68
N ARG A 563 21.37 -13.59 -16.97
CA ARG A 563 21.90 -13.33 -18.30
C ARG A 563 23.42 -13.45 -18.25
N ASP A 564 23.99 -14.27 -19.11
CA ASP A 564 25.45 -14.43 -19.13
C ASP A 564 26.10 -13.12 -19.59
N PRO A 565 27.16 -12.62 -18.91
CA PRO A 565 27.80 -11.38 -19.29
C PRO A 565 28.26 -11.45 -20.75
N ILE A 566 27.85 -10.43 -21.52
CA ILE A 566 28.05 -10.41 -22.96
C ILE A 566 29.55 -10.47 -23.28
N GLN A 567 30.01 -11.57 -23.84
CA GLN A 567 31.25 -11.56 -24.63
C GLN A 567 30.88 -11.00 -26.01
N GLU A 568 31.41 -9.82 -26.37
CA GLU A 568 31.34 -9.21 -27.72
C GLU A 568 30.02 -8.52 -28.16
N GLY A 569 29.24 -7.95 -27.24
CA GLY A 569 28.15 -7.01 -27.59
C GLY A 569 26.89 -7.61 -28.24
N ARG A 570 26.76 -8.95 -28.35
CA ARG A 570 25.53 -9.61 -28.84
C ARG A 570 25.14 -10.81 -27.98
N TRP A 571 23.89 -10.81 -27.52
CA TRP A 571 23.27 -11.95 -26.84
C TRP A 571 23.05 -13.12 -27.83
N ARG A 572 23.58 -14.31 -27.55
CA ARG A 572 23.16 -15.53 -28.24
C ARG A 572 21.86 -16.04 -27.59
N ARG A 573 21.02 -16.73 -28.37
CA ARG A 573 19.73 -17.30 -27.90
C ARG A 573 19.86 -18.26 -26.70
N ARG A 574 21.08 -18.72 -26.35
CA ARG A 574 21.36 -19.64 -25.24
C ARG A 574 21.79 -18.92 -23.93
N ASP A 575 21.87 -17.59 -23.94
CA ASP A 575 22.53 -16.81 -22.88
C ASP A 575 21.56 -16.25 -21.82
N ILE A 576 20.28 -16.65 -21.88
CA ILE A 576 19.27 -16.27 -20.90
C ILE A 576 18.78 -17.52 -20.20
N GLN A 577 19.04 -17.60 -18.91
CA GLN A 577 18.49 -18.61 -18.01
C GLN A 577 17.38 -17.98 -17.16
N ALA A 578 16.31 -18.73 -16.95
CA ALA A 578 15.18 -18.34 -16.12
C ALA A 578 15.09 -19.29 -14.93
N HIS A 579 15.11 -18.76 -13.71
CA HIS A 579 14.95 -19.54 -12.49
C HIS A 579 13.62 -19.18 -11.83
N GLY A 580 12.70 -20.15 -11.76
CA GLY A 580 11.39 -20.00 -11.14
C GLY A 580 11.40 -20.44 -9.68
N SER A 581 10.88 -19.61 -8.79
CA SER A 581 10.53 -19.96 -7.42
C SER A 581 9.05 -19.73 -7.22
N MET A 582 8.35 -20.77 -6.78
CA MET A 582 6.92 -20.71 -6.52
C MET A 582 6.68 -20.63 -5.01
N GLN A 583 5.80 -19.73 -4.58
CA GLN A 583 5.50 -19.49 -3.18
C GLN A 583 3.99 -19.42 -2.98
N TRP A 584 3.51 -20.13 -1.96
CA TRP A 584 2.14 -20.01 -1.51
C TRP A 584 1.97 -18.67 -0.80
N GLN A 585 0.90 -17.95 -1.14
CA GLN A 585 0.50 -16.80 -0.35
C GLN A 585 -0.87 -17.12 0.26
N GLU A 586 -0.86 -17.50 1.54
CA GLU A 586 -2.10 -17.52 2.31
C GLU A 586 -2.68 -16.11 2.30
N ASP A 587 -3.96 -15.98 1.93
CA ASP A 587 -4.70 -14.71 2.03
C ASP A 587 -4.99 -14.46 3.53
N SER A 588 -3.94 -14.30 4.32
CA SER A 588 -3.99 -14.21 5.78
C SER A 588 -4.39 -12.80 6.19
N THR A 589 -5.55 -12.28 5.78
CA THR A 589 -5.91 -10.84 5.89
C THR A 589 -4.85 -9.88 5.29
N GLN A 590 -3.83 -10.42 4.60
CA GLN A 590 -2.90 -9.64 3.83
C GLN A 590 -3.75 -9.03 2.72
N PRO A 591 -3.82 -7.70 2.61
CA PRO A 591 -4.45 -7.14 1.42
C PRO A 591 -3.71 -7.76 0.23
N GLN A 592 -4.46 -8.35 -0.71
CA GLN A 592 -3.95 -8.93 -1.95
C GLN A 592 -2.75 -8.13 -2.49
N PRO A 593 -1.80 -8.73 -3.24
CA PRO A 593 -0.72 -8.01 -3.92
C PRO A 593 -1.19 -6.86 -4.85
N GLY A 594 -2.51 -6.72 -5.02
CA GLY A 594 -3.25 -5.52 -5.38
C GLY A 594 -2.56 -4.20 -5.02
N LEU A 595 -1.76 -3.74 -5.99
CA LEU A 595 -1.16 -2.41 -5.99
C LEU A 595 -0.29 -2.12 -4.76
N GLU A 596 0.44 -3.13 -4.26
CA GLU A 596 1.56 -2.90 -3.33
C GLU A 596 2.74 -2.23 -4.06
N ILE A 597 2.51 -1.05 -4.63
CA ILE A 597 3.59 -0.09 -4.77
C ILE A 597 3.80 0.47 -3.35
N LEU A 598 4.60 -0.29 -2.59
CA LEU A 598 5.32 0.08 -1.37
C LEU A 598 4.85 1.41 -0.78
N VAL A 599 3.64 1.45 -0.20
CA VAL A 599 3.23 2.57 0.65
C VAL A 599 4.08 2.45 1.90
N GLY A 600 4.92 3.45 2.18
CA GLY A 600 5.84 3.50 3.32
C GLY A 600 5.54 2.44 4.39
N GLN A 601 6.38 1.39 4.42
CA GLN A 601 6.16 0.14 5.18
C GLN A 601 5.79 0.38 6.66
N GLU A 602 6.11 1.55 7.19
CA GLU A 602 5.71 2.04 8.52
C GLU A 602 4.20 1.98 8.79
N LEU A 603 3.32 2.07 7.78
CA LEU A 603 1.86 2.22 7.99
C LEU A 603 1.03 0.95 7.84
N GLU A 604 1.53 -0.05 7.11
CA GLU A 604 0.89 -1.36 7.02
C GLU A 604 1.46 -2.36 8.02
N HIS A 605 2.72 -2.18 8.45
CA HIS A 605 3.32 -3.04 9.48
C HIS A 605 2.52 -3.01 10.80
N SER A 606 1.88 -1.89 11.16
CA SER A 606 0.98 -1.83 12.31
C SER A 606 -0.18 -2.83 12.24
N ARG A 607 -0.84 -2.96 11.09
CA ARG A 607 -1.99 -3.87 10.93
C ARG A 607 -1.57 -5.35 10.87
N ARG A 608 -0.43 -5.64 10.22
CA ARG A 608 0.08 -7.01 10.02
C ARG A 608 0.40 -7.75 11.33
N VAL A 609 0.65 -7.00 12.40
CA VAL A 609 1.16 -7.50 13.69
C VAL A 609 0.03 -7.86 14.68
N HIS A 610 -1.24 -7.53 14.40
CA HIS A 610 -2.24 -7.27 15.46
C HIS A 610 -3.26 -8.36 15.77
N TRP A 611 -3.22 -9.45 15.01
CA TRP A 611 -4.13 -10.57 15.24
C TRP A 611 -3.79 -11.41 16.48
N ARG A 612 -2.67 -11.14 17.19
CA ARG A 612 -2.18 -11.95 18.32
C ARG A 612 -1.87 -11.15 19.60
N GLY A 613 -2.43 -9.95 19.75
CA GLY A 613 -2.30 -9.15 20.98
C GLY A 613 -3.11 -9.73 22.15
N ILE A 614 -2.47 -9.96 23.30
CA ILE A 614 -3.15 -10.37 24.55
C ILE A 614 -3.58 -9.11 25.31
N PRO A 615 -4.82 -9.06 25.86
CA PRO A 615 -5.29 -7.93 26.65
C PRO A 615 -4.41 -7.63 27.88
N LEU A 616 -4.28 -6.35 28.22
CA LEU A 616 -3.49 -5.79 29.34
C LEU A 616 -3.84 -6.33 30.75
N ARG A 617 -4.81 -7.25 30.87
CA ARG A 617 -5.29 -7.80 32.15
C ARG A 617 -4.24 -8.58 32.97
N LYS A 618 -3.06 -8.94 32.43
CA LYS A 618 -2.07 -9.83 33.10
C LYS A 618 -0.82 -9.17 33.70
N PHE A 619 -0.77 -7.85 33.86
CA PHE A 619 0.35 -7.19 34.57
C PHE A 619 0.21 -7.17 36.11
N ALA A 620 -0.69 -7.98 36.68
CA ALA A 620 -0.68 -8.27 38.11
C ALA A 620 0.58 -9.07 38.46
N CYS A 621 1.69 -8.38 38.74
CA CYS A 621 2.65 -8.90 39.70
C CYS A 621 1.87 -9.04 41.00
N ARG A 622 1.67 -10.27 41.47
CA ARG A 622 1.41 -10.49 42.89
C ARG A 622 2.47 -9.70 43.63
N SER A 623 2.07 -8.67 44.38
CA SER A 623 2.84 -8.29 45.56
C SER A 623 2.95 -9.57 46.36
N GLN A 624 4.16 -10.12 46.43
CA GLN A 624 4.46 -11.00 47.55
C GLN A 624 4.49 -10.07 48.74
N ASP A 625 3.34 -9.95 49.40
CA ASP A 625 3.27 -9.54 50.78
C ASP A 625 4.15 -10.52 51.56
N GLY A 626 5.08 -9.97 52.35
CA GLY A 626 5.74 -10.69 53.42
C GLY A 626 4.77 -10.95 54.56
#